data_AF-A0A4R9PKM4-F1
#
_entry.id   AF-A0A4R9PKM4-F1
#
_cell.length_a   1.000
_cell.length_b   1.000
_cell.length_c   1.000
_cell.angle_alpha   90.00
_cell.angle_beta   90.00
_cell.angle_gamma   90.00
#
_symmetry.space_group_name_H-M   'P 1'
#
loop_
_entity.id
_entity.type
_entity.pdbx_description
1 polymer ?
#
loop_
_entity_poly.entity_id
_entity_poly.type
_entity_poly.pdbx_seq_one_letter_code
_entity_poly.pdbx_strand_id
1 'polypeptide(L)'
;MSTRGINFVDRWMAEHIPNAMTDDPAAVSDLAVEMIKAAHQEGIPADEINEEVDSVFEVIFEAMQHRGGNLAESDQAVLDLLATRLAKEASISEEQARELVQLVGTDWNSLLREAHFLKERHRL
;
A
#
# COMPACT_ATOMS: atom_id res chain seq x y z
N MET A 1 0.64 -8.85 -20.62
CA MET A 1 0.90 -7.49 -20.13
C MET A 1 0.02 -6.52 -20.89
N SER A 2 -0.97 -6.00 -20.19
CA SER A 2 -1.96 -5.06 -20.71
C SER A 2 -1.51 -3.67 -20.25
N THR A 3 -1.19 -2.78 -21.18
CA THR A 3 -0.64 -1.44 -20.85
C THR A 3 -1.68 -0.54 -20.18
N ARG A 4 -2.94 -0.99 -20.01
CA ARG A 4 -4.04 -0.19 -19.47
C ARG A 4 -3.86 0.10 -17.98
N GLY A 5 -3.42 -0.89 -17.18
CA GLY A 5 -3.19 -0.73 -15.75
C GLY A 5 -2.16 0.35 -15.44
N ILE A 6 -0.97 0.24 -16.05
CA ILE A 6 0.12 1.19 -15.82
C ILE A 6 -0.18 2.61 -16.35
N ASN A 7 -0.85 2.72 -17.51
CA ASN A 7 -1.26 4.01 -18.06
C ASN A 7 -2.31 4.71 -17.19
N PHE A 8 -3.21 3.94 -16.58
CA PHE A 8 -4.17 4.47 -15.62
C PHE A 8 -3.47 4.98 -14.36
N VAL A 9 -2.56 4.18 -13.79
CA VAL A 9 -1.80 4.53 -12.57
C VAL A 9 -1.02 5.83 -12.79
N ASP A 10 -0.26 5.94 -13.89
CA ASP A 10 0.52 7.14 -14.23
C ASP A 10 -0.37 8.40 -14.34
N ARG A 11 -1.48 8.30 -15.09
CA ARG A 11 -2.43 9.41 -15.26
C ARG A 11 -3.09 9.81 -13.94
N TRP A 12 -3.56 8.83 -13.17
CA TRP A 12 -4.26 9.09 -11.91
C TRP A 12 -3.34 9.77 -10.90
N MET A 13 -2.09 9.32 -10.80
CA MET A 13 -1.09 9.94 -9.92
C MET A 13 -0.76 11.37 -10.32
N ALA A 14 -0.60 11.64 -11.62
CA ALA A 14 -0.32 13.00 -12.10
C ALA A 14 -1.45 14.00 -11.76
N GLU A 15 -2.70 13.53 -11.66
CA GLU A 15 -3.86 14.36 -11.30
C GLU A 15 -4.04 14.53 -9.77
N HIS A 16 -3.76 13.48 -8.99
CA HIS A 16 -4.12 13.42 -7.57
C HIS A 16 -2.94 13.70 -6.63
N ILE A 17 -1.72 13.28 -6.96
CA ILE A 17 -0.54 13.45 -6.08
C ILE A 17 -0.12 14.93 -5.93
N PRO A 18 -0.11 15.78 -6.98
CA PRO A 18 0.23 17.19 -6.80
C PRO A 18 -0.71 17.95 -5.85
N ASN A 19 -1.96 17.49 -5.73
CA ASN A 19 -3.00 18.10 -4.90
C ASN A 19 -3.06 17.52 -3.47
N ALA A 20 -2.47 16.35 -3.23
CA ALA A 20 -2.27 15.79 -1.90
C ALA A 20 -1.10 16.50 -1.19
N MET A 21 -1.30 17.76 -0.76
CA MET A 21 -0.34 18.51 0.08
C MET A 21 -0.32 17.98 1.51
N THR A 22 0.03 16.71 1.71
CA THR A 22 0.11 16.14 3.05
C THR A 22 1.34 15.25 3.19
N ASP A 23 2.15 15.54 4.21
CA ASP A 23 3.23 14.65 4.68
C ASP A 23 2.65 13.53 5.58
N ASP A 24 1.32 13.39 5.64
CA ASP A 24 0.64 12.36 6.42
C ASP A 24 0.77 10.99 5.73
N PRO A 25 1.48 10.03 6.34
CA PRO A 25 1.62 8.68 5.82
C PRO A 25 0.25 7.97 5.68
N ALA A 26 -0.75 8.33 6.50
CA ALA A 26 -2.09 7.74 6.39
C ALA A 26 -2.78 8.08 5.05
N ALA A 27 -2.46 9.22 4.45
CA ALA A 27 -3.04 9.65 3.18
C ALA A 27 -2.67 8.73 2.01
N VAL A 28 -1.53 8.05 2.09
CA VAL A 28 -1.07 7.08 1.07
C VAL A 28 -2.02 5.89 1.03
N SER A 29 -2.49 5.43 2.19
CA SER A 29 -3.46 4.33 2.26
C SER A 29 -4.82 4.74 1.70
N ASP A 30 -5.26 5.95 1.98
CA ASP A 30 -6.52 6.50 1.46
C ASP A 30 -6.44 6.68 -0.07
N LEU A 31 -5.34 7.24 -0.59
CA LEU A 31 -5.08 7.37 -2.02
C LEU A 31 -5.01 6.02 -2.72
N ALA A 32 -4.39 5.00 -2.10
CA ALA A 32 -4.36 3.64 -2.66
C ALA A 32 -5.78 3.05 -2.77
N VAL A 33 -6.63 3.24 -1.75
CA VAL A 33 -8.03 2.80 -1.81
C VAL A 33 -8.82 3.56 -2.88
N GLU A 34 -8.60 4.88 -3.01
CA GLU A 34 -9.23 5.70 -4.03
C GLU A 34 -8.80 5.33 -5.45
N MET A 35 -7.51 5.07 -5.68
CA MET A 35 -6.98 4.65 -6.97
C MET A 35 -7.59 3.33 -7.42
N ILE A 36 -7.67 2.33 -6.54
CA ILE A 36 -8.30 1.03 -6.85
C ILE A 36 -9.79 1.20 -7.16
N LYS A 37 -10.49 2.06 -6.40
CA LYS A 37 -11.91 2.34 -6.65
C LYS A 37 -12.11 3.02 -8.01
N ALA A 38 -11.24 3.96 -8.38
CA ALA A 38 -11.29 4.65 -9.67
C ALA A 38 -10.94 3.70 -10.83
N ALA A 39 -9.95 2.83 -10.65
CA ALA A 39 -9.61 1.80 -11.63
C ALA A 39 -10.80 0.88 -11.92
N HIS A 40 -11.49 0.41 -10.87
CA HIS A 40 -12.71 -0.39 -11.03
C HIS A 40 -13.82 0.35 -11.77
N GLN A 41 -13.96 1.67 -11.58
CA GLN A 41 -14.91 2.49 -12.34
C GLN A 41 -14.55 2.61 -13.82
N GLU A 42 -13.26 2.56 -14.17
CA GLU A 42 -12.77 2.50 -15.56
C GLU A 42 -12.75 1.06 -16.14
N GLY A 43 -13.23 0.08 -15.39
CA GLY A 43 -13.26 -1.33 -15.81
C GLY A 43 -11.86 -1.96 -15.87
N ILE A 44 -10.94 -1.48 -15.04
CA ILE A 44 -9.61 -2.03 -14.83
C ILE A 44 -9.62 -2.78 -13.50
N PRO A 45 -9.57 -4.13 -13.50
CA PRO A 45 -9.55 -4.90 -12.25
C PRO A 45 -8.23 -4.69 -11.50
N ALA A 46 -8.27 -4.76 -10.17
CA ALA A 46 -7.07 -4.64 -9.34
C ALA A 46 -5.99 -5.69 -9.71
N ASP A 47 -6.37 -6.88 -10.16
CA ASP A 47 -5.43 -7.91 -10.63
C ASP A 47 -4.62 -7.45 -11.86
N GLU A 48 -5.23 -6.70 -12.79
CA GLU A 48 -4.51 -6.16 -13.96
C GLU A 48 -3.51 -5.06 -13.55
N ILE A 49 -3.77 -4.37 -12.44
CA ILE A 49 -2.82 -3.42 -11.85
C ILE A 49 -1.71 -4.19 -11.14
N ASN A 50 -2.06 -5.17 -10.31
CA ASN A 50 -1.09 -5.98 -9.55
C ASN A 50 -0.20 -6.88 -10.43
N GLU A 51 -0.59 -7.14 -11.69
CA GLU A 51 0.27 -7.80 -12.69
C GLU A 51 1.45 -6.92 -13.14
N GLU A 52 1.31 -5.60 -13.04
CA GLU A 52 2.25 -4.61 -13.58
C GLU A 52 2.92 -3.77 -12.47
N VAL A 53 2.32 -3.69 -11.28
CA VAL A 53 2.89 -3.06 -10.08
C VAL A 53 2.83 -4.03 -8.90
N ASP A 54 3.96 -4.25 -8.22
CA ASP A 54 4.02 -5.13 -7.05
C ASP A 54 3.17 -4.59 -5.89
N SER A 55 3.12 -3.25 -5.73
CA SER A 55 2.30 -2.60 -4.72
C SER A 55 1.91 -1.18 -5.13
N VAL A 56 0.60 -0.96 -5.38
CA VAL A 56 0.04 0.38 -5.65
C VAL A 56 0.37 1.37 -4.54
N PHE A 57 0.40 0.90 -3.30
CA PHE A 57 0.73 1.71 -2.15
C PHE A 57 2.18 2.20 -2.20
N GLU A 58 3.13 1.33 -2.57
CA GLU A 58 4.55 1.68 -2.69
C GLU A 58 4.77 2.71 -3.80
N VAL A 59 4.13 2.51 -4.95
CA VAL A 59 4.19 3.45 -6.09
C VAL A 59 3.68 4.84 -5.71
N ILE A 60 2.55 4.93 -4.98
CA ILE A 60 2.01 6.21 -4.50
C ILE A 60 2.93 6.82 -3.43
N PHE A 61 3.44 6.01 -2.51
CA PHE A 61 4.34 6.45 -1.45
C PHE A 61 5.65 7.02 -1.99
N GLU A 62 6.30 6.31 -2.93
CA GLU A 62 7.50 6.77 -3.61
C GLU A 62 7.24 8.08 -4.37
N ALA A 63 6.11 8.18 -5.06
CA ALA A 63 5.74 9.40 -5.79
C ALA A 63 5.49 10.59 -4.83
N MET A 64 4.94 10.36 -3.64
CA MET A 64 4.80 11.38 -2.60
C MET A 64 6.15 11.78 -1.97
N GLN A 65 7.02 10.81 -1.66
CA GLN A 65 8.34 11.08 -1.07
C GLN A 65 9.32 11.72 -2.04
N HIS A 66 9.25 11.41 -3.35
CA HIS A 66 10.06 12.09 -4.36
C HIS A 66 9.72 13.59 -4.51
N ARG A 67 8.71 14.12 -3.80
CA ARG A 67 8.46 15.55 -3.60
C ARG A 67 9.48 16.23 -2.66
N GLY A 68 10.20 15.47 -1.83
CA GLY A 68 11.20 15.96 -0.89
C GLY A 68 12.30 14.92 -0.67
N GLY A 69 13.39 14.99 -1.44
CA GLY A 69 14.37 13.92 -1.51
C GLY A 69 15.07 13.55 -0.18
N ASN A 70 15.08 12.25 0.14
CA ASN A 70 16.26 11.49 0.58
C ASN A 70 15.93 9.99 0.74
N LEU A 71 16.67 9.13 0.05
CA LEU A 71 16.41 7.70 -0.19
C LEU A 71 16.68 6.73 0.98
N ALA A 72 17.00 7.19 2.19
CA ALA A 72 17.46 6.29 3.28
C ALA A 72 16.56 6.26 4.53
N GLU A 73 15.69 7.25 4.73
CA GLU A 73 14.66 7.22 5.80
C GLU A 73 13.36 6.55 5.33
N SER A 74 13.25 6.30 4.02
CA SER A 74 12.05 5.82 3.35
C SER A 74 11.65 4.40 3.73
N ASP A 75 12.59 3.45 3.80
CA ASP A 75 12.25 2.04 4.02
C ASP A 75 11.61 1.79 5.39
N GLN A 76 12.15 2.39 6.45
CA GLN A 76 11.59 2.20 7.80
C GLN A 76 10.20 2.84 7.94
N ALA A 77 9.99 4.00 7.30
CA ALA A 77 8.69 4.65 7.25
C ALA A 77 7.65 3.82 6.48
N VAL A 78 8.06 3.17 5.38
CA VAL A 78 7.20 2.19 4.65
C VAL A 78 6.80 1.05 5.57
N LEU A 79 7.77 0.45 6.27
CA LEU A 79 7.52 -0.70 7.14
C LEU A 79 6.58 -0.35 8.30
N ASP A 80 6.78 0.82 8.92
CA ASP A 80 5.91 1.28 10.00
C ASP A 80 4.49 1.55 9.52
N LEU A 81 4.31 2.14 8.34
CA LEU A 81 3.00 2.40 7.78
C LEU A 81 2.27 1.11 7.36
N LEU A 82 2.99 0.17 6.74
CA LEU A 82 2.46 -1.16 6.41
C LEU A 82 2.01 -1.90 7.68
N ALA A 83 2.79 -1.82 8.76
CA ALA A 83 2.45 -2.41 10.04
C ALA A 83 1.19 -1.77 10.65
N THR A 84 1.10 -0.44 10.66
CA THR A 84 -0.11 0.27 11.15
C THR A 84 -1.36 -0.15 10.37
N ARG A 85 -1.26 -0.25 9.04
CA ARG A 85 -2.38 -0.69 8.20
C ARG A 85 -2.75 -2.15 8.46
N LEU A 86 -1.77 -3.04 8.53
CA LEU A 86 -2.00 -4.47 8.74
C LEU A 86 -2.63 -4.75 10.11
N ALA A 87 -2.21 -4.02 11.14
CA ALA A 87 -2.82 -4.06 12.46
C ALA A 87 -4.31 -3.69 12.43
N LYS A 88 -4.65 -2.61 11.72
CA LYS A 88 -6.04 -2.15 11.58
C LYS A 88 -6.90 -3.13 10.80
N GLU A 89 -6.41 -3.64 9.68
CA GLU A 89 -7.15 -4.52 8.76
C GLU A 89 -7.37 -5.92 9.36
N ALA A 90 -6.31 -6.52 9.92
CA ALA A 90 -6.40 -7.85 10.53
C ALA A 90 -6.92 -7.80 11.98
N SER A 91 -7.06 -6.61 12.58
CA SER A 91 -7.36 -6.42 14.01
C SER A 91 -6.35 -7.13 14.93
N ILE A 92 -5.07 -7.06 14.59
CA ILE A 92 -3.94 -7.53 15.41
C ILE A 92 -3.21 -6.33 16.04
N SER A 93 -2.28 -6.55 16.96
CA SER A 93 -1.51 -5.43 17.52
C SER A 93 -0.52 -4.86 16.51
N GLU A 94 -0.19 -3.57 16.62
CA GLU A 94 0.82 -2.92 15.79
C GLU A 94 2.19 -3.60 15.89
N GLU A 95 2.57 -4.08 17.08
CA GLU A 95 3.81 -4.83 17.29
C GLU A 95 3.82 -6.15 16.50
N GLN A 96 2.71 -6.90 16.53
CA GLN A 96 2.58 -8.13 15.74
C GLN A 96 2.62 -7.84 14.24
N ALA A 97 2.00 -6.75 13.81
CA ALA A 97 2.02 -6.31 12.43
C ALA A 97 3.43 -5.91 11.97
N ARG A 98 4.19 -5.20 12.82
CA ARG A 98 5.61 -4.86 12.55
C ARG A 98 6.47 -6.11 12.41
N GLU A 99 6.32 -7.07 13.31
CA GLU A 99 7.05 -8.34 13.23
C GLU A 99 6.72 -9.10 11.95
N LEU A 100 5.44 -9.13 11.54
CA LEU A 100 5.03 -9.75 10.29
C LEU A 100 5.63 -9.07 9.06
N VAL A 101 5.61 -7.75 9.03
CA VAL A 101 6.20 -6.96 7.94
C VAL A 101 7.70 -7.21 7.83
N GLN A 102 8.41 -7.35 8.97
CA GLN A 102 9.83 -7.70 8.98
C GLN A 102 10.12 -9.15 8.57
N LEU A 103 9.21 -10.09 8.88
CA LEU A 103 9.40 -11.53 8.66
C LEU A 103 8.97 -11.97 7.26
N VAL A 104 7.84 -11.45 6.77
CA VAL A 104 7.18 -11.84 5.51
C VAL A 104 7.60 -10.91 4.36
N GLY A 105 8.00 -9.68 4.67
CA GLY A 105 8.29 -8.63 3.70
C GLY A 105 7.09 -7.71 3.46
N THR A 106 7.08 -7.03 2.31
CA THR A 106 6.08 -5.99 1.97
C THR A 106 4.91 -6.48 1.12
N ASP A 107 4.85 -7.79 0.77
CA ASP A 107 3.72 -8.37 0.02
C ASP A 107 2.44 -8.40 0.86
N TRP A 108 1.50 -7.53 0.51
CA TRP A 108 0.26 -7.31 1.25
C TRP A 108 -0.62 -8.56 1.36
N ASN A 109 -0.67 -9.37 0.29
CA ASN A 109 -1.48 -10.58 0.26
C ASN A 109 -0.95 -11.65 1.23
N SER A 110 0.36 -11.82 1.30
CA SER A 110 1.01 -12.74 2.25
C SER A 110 0.92 -12.22 3.67
N LEU A 111 1.08 -10.91 3.87
CA LEU A 111 0.89 -10.27 5.16
C LEU A 111 -0.53 -10.46 5.70
N LEU A 112 -1.56 -10.23 4.88
CA LEU A 112 -2.95 -10.43 5.29
C LEU A 112 -3.24 -11.89 5.65
N ARG A 113 -2.77 -12.84 4.84
CA ARG A 113 -2.96 -14.27 5.13
C ARG A 113 -2.35 -14.66 6.47
N GLU A 114 -1.11 -14.24 6.73
CA GLU A 114 -0.41 -14.58 7.96
C GLU A 114 -1.00 -13.85 9.18
N ALA A 115 -1.39 -12.58 9.02
CA ALA A 115 -2.04 -11.81 10.06
C ALA A 115 -3.41 -12.41 10.47
N HIS A 116 -4.20 -12.88 9.48
CA HIS A 116 -5.44 -13.61 9.76
C HIS A 116 -5.18 -14.92 10.51
N PHE A 117 -4.15 -15.67 10.12
CA PHE A 117 -3.77 -16.91 10.78
C PHE A 117 -3.34 -16.69 12.23
N LEU A 118 -2.58 -15.63 12.50
CA LEU A 118 -2.16 -15.25 13.86
C LEU A 118 -3.33 -14.86 14.75
N LYS A 119 -4.29 -14.07 14.23
CA LYS A 119 -5.52 -13.72 14.95
C LYS A 119 -6.31 -14.97 15.34
N GLU A 120 -6.42 -15.94 14.43
CA GLU A 120 -7.18 -17.16 14.67
C GLU A 120 -6.51 -18.06 15.72
N ARG A 121 -5.17 -18.09 15.75
CA ARG A 121 -4.38 -18.84 16.76
C ARG A 121 -4.44 -18.23 18.16
N HIS A 122 -4.59 -16.91 18.29
CA HIS A 122 -4.69 -16.23 19.59
C HIS A 122 -6.10 -16.25 20.21
N ARG A 123 -7.09 -16.87 19.54
CA ARG A 123 -8.49 -16.93 19.99
C ARG A 123 -8.83 -18.21 20.80
N LEU A 124 -7.83 -19.01 21.20
CA LEU A 124 -7.98 -20.22 22.03
C LEU A 124 -7.69 -19.94 23.51
#